data_AF-A0A9P7QHJ6-F1
#
_entry.id   AF-A0A9P7QHJ6-F1
#
_cell.length_a   1.000
_cell.length_b   1.000
_cell.length_c   1.000
_cell.angle_alpha   90.00
_cell.angle_beta   90.00
_cell.angle_gamma   90.00
#
_symmetry.space_group_name_H-M   'P 1'
#
loop_
_entity.id
_entity.type
_entity.pdbx_description
1 polymer ?
#
loop_
_entity_poly.entity_id
_entity_poly.type
_entity_poly.pdbx_seq_one_letter_code
_entity_poly.pdbx_strand_id
1 'polypeptide(L)'
;MSFAARSALRLTRAATPLAARSRAGARLFSITRTNAVSSTAQKQGVVREKEIPVTVYPAGQGQGDKHTVRVSDNAGQVPHDSPAPPVEHDAVQPLSKSVFDTMPHTMRNMSVYGKVIIVSGGGRGLGNNMARACAEAGAKAIAIFDANKELGDEAAAELHEKSGLPVSFFKVDVRDGAAINAAVDSVVELYGAPDVLVNAAGIADSNIKAETYDPAMFRRLIDINLTGSFLMAQSVGRAMMTAGKPGSIVLVASMSGTIVNYPQEQSCYNASKAGVIQFAKSIAAEWAKYNIRVNCISPGYMDTALNRVPALEAQKKIWKSMTPQDRLGGVDELNGLCVFLASDSSRFMTGSNCIIDGGYSCY
;
A
#
# COMPACT_ATOMS: atom_id res chain seq x y z
N MET A 1 -27.94 -51.62 -14.87
CA MET A 1 -28.68 -51.85 -16.13
C MET A 1 -30.06 -51.22 -16.01
N SER A 2 -30.59 -50.64 -17.09
CA SER A 2 -31.96 -50.03 -17.21
C SER A 2 -32.24 -48.80 -16.31
N PHE A 3 -32.93 -47.70 -16.66
CA PHE A 3 -34.05 -47.36 -17.60
C PHE A 3 -35.41 -48.00 -17.21
N ALA A 4 -36.59 -47.35 -17.27
CA ALA A 4 -37.08 -46.01 -17.71
C ALA A 4 -38.33 -45.65 -16.82
N ALA A 5 -38.88 -44.44 -16.62
CA ALA A 5 -39.04 -43.14 -17.33
C ALA A 5 -40.37 -42.95 -18.14
N ARG A 6 -40.92 -41.70 -18.13
CA ARG A 6 -42.15 -41.16 -18.82
C ARG A 6 -43.50 -41.39 -18.07
N SER A 7 -44.57 -40.59 -18.19
CA SER A 7 -45.01 -39.43 -19.04
C SER A 7 -45.66 -38.32 -18.16
N ALA A 8 -45.71 -37.00 -18.45
CA ALA A 8 -46.39 -36.23 -19.54
C ALA A 8 -47.94 -36.36 -19.54
N LEU A 9 -48.82 -35.37 -19.82
CA LEU A 9 -48.81 -34.06 -20.53
C LEU A 9 -49.72 -33.00 -19.81
N ARG A 10 -50.08 -31.78 -20.32
CA ARG A 10 -49.38 -30.60 -20.93
C ARG A 10 -50.43 -29.59 -21.53
N LEU A 11 -50.28 -28.24 -21.35
CA LEU A 11 -50.98 -27.11 -22.08
C LEU A 11 -52.49 -26.89 -21.76
N THR A 12 -53.23 -25.77 -22.03
CA THR A 12 -53.08 -24.30 -22.30
C THR A 12 -54.50 -23.60 -22.13
N ARG A 13 -54.91 -22.36 -22.47
CA ARG A 13 -54.37 -21.19 -23.26
C ARG A 13 -55.09 -19.83 -22.96
N ALA A 14 -54.31 -18.75 -22.75
CA ALA A 14 -54.45 -17.33 -23.19
C ALA A 14 -55.73 -16.44 -23.07
N ALA A 15 -55.43 -15.12 -23.00
CA ALA A 15 -56.12 -13.94 -23.59
C ALA A 15 -57.11 -13.07 -22.77
N THR A 16 -56.99 -11.74 -22.97
CA THR A 16 -57.75 -10.58 -22.43
C THR A 16 -58.84 -10.12 -23.45
N PRO A 17 -59.85 -9.26 -23.12
CA PRO A 17 -59.62 -7.79 -23.11
C PRO A 17 -60.59 -6.85 -22.31
N LEU A 18 -60.10 -5.62 -22.06
CA LEU A 18 -60.76 -4.28 -22.10
C LEU A 18 -62.12 -3.92 -21.41
N ALA A 19 -62.03 -2.86 -20.59
CA ALA A 19 -62.79 -1.57 -20.67
C ALA A 19 -64.10 -1.28 -19.87
N ALA A 20 -63.90 -0.47 -18.81
CA ALA A 20 -64.42 0.91 -18.66
C ALA A 20 -65.74 1.24 -17.90
N ARG A 21 -65.74 2.49 -17.36
CA ARG A 21 -66.80 3.29 -16.70
C ARG A 21 -67.27 2.83 -15.31
N SER A 22 -67.69 3.69 -14.38
CA SER A 22 -67.28 5.05 -13.94
C SER A 22 -68.31 5.58 -12.94
N ARG A 23 -67.91 6.17 -11.80
CA ARG A 23 -68.71 7.21 -11.10
C ARG A 23 -67.83 8.03 -10.16
N ALA A 24 -68.20 9.30 -9.96
CA ALA A 24 -67.39 10.27 -9.24
C ALA A 24 -67.81 10.40 -7.77
N GLY A 25 -66.86 10.76 -6.91
CA GLY A 25 -67.06 11.10 -5.50
C GLY A 25 -66.04 12.13 -5.05
N ALA A 26 -66.28 13.41 -5.37
CA ALA A 26 -65.33 14.48 -5.10
C ALA A 26 -65.52 15.08 -3.70
N ARG A 27 -64.42 15.21 -2.94
CA ARG A 27 -64.24 16.26 -1.92
C ARG A 27 -62.81 16.81 -2.02
N LEU A 28 -62.68 18.12 -1.88
CA LEU A 28 -61.42 18.85 -2.01
C LEU A 28 -60.65 18.81 -0.68
N PHE A 29 -59.32 18.85 -0.75
CA PHE A 29 -58.51 19.62 0.21
C PHE A 29 -57.27 20.23 -0.46
N SER A 30 -56.73 21.25 0.22
CA SER A 30 -55.85 22.32 -0.27
C SER A 30 -54.66 21.96 -1.17
N ILE A 31 -54.39 22.90 -2.07
CA ILE A 31 -53.19 23.06 -2.91
C ILE A 31 -51.88 22.94 -2.11
N THR A 32 -50.89 22.26 -2.69
CA THR A 32 -49.47 22.67 -2.62
C THR A 32 -48.85 22.41 -3.99
N ARG A 33 -48.11 23.36 -4.58
CA ARG A 33 -47.62 23.25 -5.97
C ARG A 33 -46.38 22.35 -6.06
N THR A 34 -46.51 21.20 -6.70
CA THR A 34 -45.39 20.48 -7.31
C THR A 34 -45.08 21.09 -8.68
N ASN A 35 -44.04 21.92 -8.77
CA ASN A 35 -43.50 22.30 -10.08
C ASN A 35 -42.82 21.08 -10.72
N ALA A 36 -43.19 20.76 -11.96
CA ALA A 36 -42.66 19.60 -12.66
C ALA A 36 -41.16 19.75 -12.95
N VAL A 37 -40.41 18.66 -12.83
CA VAL A 37 -39.03 18.57 -13.31
C VAL A 37 -39.06 18.54 -14.84
N SER A 38 -38.95 19.72 -15.45
CA SER A 38 -38.75 19.84 -16.90
C SER A 38 -37.37 19.32 -17.26
N SER A 39 -37.31 18.28 -18.10
CA SER A 39 -36.05 17.73 -18.61
C SER A 39 -35.46 18.62 -19.70
N THR A 40 -34.90 19.77 -19.31
CA THR A 40 -34.03 20.56 -20.21
C THR A 40 -32.72 19.83 -20.47
N ALA A 41 -32.35 19.71 -21.75
CA ALA A 41 -31.21 18.94 -22.21
C ALA A 41 -29.87 19.38 -21.59
N GLN A 42 -28.95 18.42 -21.41
CA GLN A 42 -27.55 18.70 -21.08
C GLN A 42 -26.92 19.58 -22.16
N LYS A 43 -26.77 20.88 -21.88
CA LYS A 43 -25.85 21.72 -22.64
C LYS A 43 -24.42 21.37 -22.25
N GLN A 44 -23.59 21.14 -23.25
CA GLN A 44 -22.13 21.16 -23.08
C GLN A 44 -21.74 22.55 -22.57
N GLY A 45 -20.90 22.61 -21.53
CA GLY A 45 -20.53 23.87 -20.90
C GLY A 45 -19.80 23.67 -19.58
N VAL A 46 -18.52 23.27 -19.65
CA VAL A 46 -17.63 23.43 -18.49
C VAL A 46 -17.45 24.93 -18.26
N VAL A 47 -17.99 25.44 -17.15
CA VAL A 47 -17.82 26.84 -16.76
C VAL A 47 -16.37 27.04 -16.36
N ARG A 48 -15.56 27.56 -17.29
CA ARG A 48 -14.20 28.02 -17.01
C ARG A 48 -14.28 29.38 -16.32
N GLU A 49 -14.35 29.37 -14.99
CA GLU A 49 -14.20 30.58 -14.19
C GLU A 49 -12.81 31.19 -14.45
N LYS A 50 -12.78 32.33 -15.15
CA LYS A 50 -11.52 33.03 -15.47
C LYS A 50 -10.93 33.79 -14.28
N GLU A 51 -11.72 33.97 -13.23
CA GLU A 51 -11.40 34.76 -12.04
C GLU A 51 -11.88 33.98 -10.79
N ILE A 52 -10.92 33.62 -9.93
CA ILE A 52 -11.16 32.84 -8.71
C ILE A 52 -11.05 33.78 -7.51
N PRO A 53 -12.08 33.89 -6.65
CA PRO A 53 -11.99 34.67 -5.42
C PRO A 53 -11.13 33.94 -4.38
N VAL A 54 -10.12 34.64 -3.84
CA VAL A 54 -9.18 34.10 -2.85
C VAL A 54 -9.24 34.95 -1.57
N THR A 55 -9.22 34.28 -0.41
CA THR A 55 -8.99 34.93 0.88
C THR A 55 -7.69 34.38 1.46
N VAL A 56 -6.67 35.22 1.61
CA VAL A 56 -5.39 34.88 2.24
C VAL A 56 -5.43 35.31 3.69
N TYR A 57 -4.90 34.49 4.60
CA TYR A 57 -4.74 34.85 6.01
C TYR A 57 -3.24 35.04 6.30
N PRO A 58 -2.74 36.29 6.41
CA PRO A 58 -1.33 36.54 6.67
C PRO A 58 -0.89 35.96 8.02
N ALA A 59 0.35 35.46 8.10
CA ALA A 59 0.89 34.94 9.34
C ALA A 59 0.87 36.01 10.45
N GLY A 60 0.29 35.67 11.60
CA GLY A 60 0.12 36.60 12.73
C GLY A 60 -1.11 37.52 12.66
N GLN A 61 -1.94 37.45 11.60
CA GLN A 61 -3.18 38.23 11.50
C GLN A 61 -4.43 37.34 11.67
N GLY A 62 -5.43 37.84 12.41
CA GLY A 62 -6.70 37.16 12.65
C GLY A 62 -7.78 37.41 11.58
N GLN A 63 -7.48 38.20 10.55
CA GLN A 63 -8.40 38.60 9.48
C GLN A 63 -7.77 38.28 8.12
N GLY A 64 -8.61 37.97 7.13
CA GLY A 64 -8.17 37.51 5.81
C GLY A 64 -8.34 38.57 4.71
N ASP A 65 -7.27 38.80 3.96
CA ASP A 65 -7.19 39.68 2.80
C ASP A 65 -7.87 39.03 1.59
N LYS A 66 -8.83 39.74 0.98
CA LYS A 66 -9.61 39.25 -0.16
C LYS A 66 -9.12 39.84 -1.46
N HIS A 67 -8.82 38.98 -2.43
CA HIS A 67 -8.44 39.36 -3.79
C HIS A 67 -8.94 38.34 -4.82
N THR A 68 -8.69 38.59 -6.09
CA THR A 68 -9.11 37.70 -7.20
C THR A 68 -7.89 37.28 -8.00
N VAL A 69 -7.73 35.97 -8.22
CA VAL A 69 -6.68 35.40 -9.08
C VAL A 69 -7.25 35.11 -10.46
N ARG A 70 -6.57 35.56 -11.51
CA ARG A 70 -6.93 35.23 -12.90
C ARG A 70 -6.33 33.89 -13.32
N VAL A 71 -7.15 33.03 -13.90
CA VAL A 71 -6.70 31.79 -14.55
C VAL A 71 -6.10 32.15 -15.90
N SER A 72 -4.82 31.85 -16.12
CA SER A 72 -4.17 32.06 -17.41
C SER A 72 -4.73 31.11 -18.48
N ASP A 73 -4.82 31.57 -19.73
CA ASP A 73 -5.36 30.73 -20.81
C ASP A 73 -4.49 29.48 -21.13
N ASN A 74 -3.25 29.43 -20.61
CA ASN A 74 -2.34 28.27 -20.70
C ASN A 74 -2.44 27.30 -19.50
N ALA A 75 -3.35 27.51 -18.54
CA ALA A 75 -3.52 26.65 -17.37
C ALA A 75 -3.88 25.20 -17.79
N GLY A 76 -2.89 24.31 -17.75
CA GLY A 76 -2.96 22.95 -18.27
C GLY A 76 -1.68 22.48 -18.99
N GLN A 77 -0.80 23.40 -19.39
CA GLN A 77 0.56 23.06 -19.83
C GLN A 77 1.43 22.75 -18.60
N VAL A 78 1.60 21.46 -18.27
CA VAL A 78 2.51 20.99 -17.23
C VAL A 78 3.91 20.77 -17.84
N PRO A 79 4.96 21.46 -17.38
CA PRO A 79 6.34 21.16 -17.78
C PRO A 79 6.78 19.85 -17.11
N HIS A 80 6.92 18.78 -17.88
CA HIS A 80 7.48 17.50 -17.43
C HIS A 80 9.03 17.50 -17.51
N ASP A 81 9.65 18.59 -17.02
CA ASP A 81 11.10 18.78 -17.13
C ASP A 81 11.86 18.07 -16.01
N SER A 82 12.38 16.89 -16.39
CA SER A 82 13.36 16.05 -15.68
C SER A 82 12.90 15.34 -14.39
N PRO A 83 13.23 14.05 -14.21
CA PRO A 83 13.17 13.42 -12.89
C PRO A 83 14.22 14.05 -11.98
N ALA A 84 13.93 14.14 -10.68
CA ALA A 84 14.95 14.45 -9.68
C ALA A 84 16.09 13.40 -9.76
N PRO A 85 17.36 13.80 -9.64
CA PRO A 85 18.45 12.83 -9.56
C PRO A 85 18.26 11.94 -8.33
N PRO A 86 18.58 10.64 -8.40
CA PRO A 86 18.49 9.76 -7.24
C PRO A 86 19.45 10.27 -6.15
N VAL A 87 18.89 10.75 -5.05
CA VAL A 87 19.68 11.24 -3.91
C VAL A 87 20.03 10.05 -3.04
N GLU A 88 21.25 9.53 -3.19
CA GLU A 88 21.80 8.56 -2.24
C GLU A 88 22.05 9.29 -0.90
N HIS A 89 21.01 9.31 -0.06
CA HIS A 89 21.01 9.88 1.29
C HIS A 89 21.89 9.01 2.21
N ASP A 90 23.20 9.21 2.09
CA ASP A 90 24.22 8.39 2.73
C ASP A 90 24.20 8.51 4.27
N ALA A 91 23.75 9.65 4.80
CA ALA A 91 23.74 9.98 6.22
C ALA A 91 22.38 9.69 6.90
N VAL A 92 22.22 8.48 7.43
CA VAL A 92 21.09 8.10 8.31
C VAL A 92 21.21 8.87 9.62
N GLN A 93 20.37 9.88 9.87
CA GLN A 93 20.42 10.72 11.08
C GLN A 93 19.10 10.62 11.86
N PRO A 94 19.07 9.86 12.99
CA PRO A 94 17.85 9.69 13.78
C PRO A 94 17.29 10.99 14.39
N LEU A 95 15.96 11.08 14.37
CA LEU A 95 15.19 12.06 15.10
C LEU A 95 15.51 12.00 16.60
N SER A 96 16.30 12.96 17.07
CA SER A 96 16.73 13.05 18.46
C SER A 96 15.60 13.48 19.40
N LYS A 97 15.71 13.11 20.68
CA LYS A 97 14.68 13.42 21.69
C LYS A 97 14.37 14.91 21.78
N SER A 98 15.39 15.77 21.76
CA SER A 98 15.22 17.23 21.87
C SER A 98 14.42 17.80 20.70
N VAL A 99 14.65 17.31 19.48
CA VAL A 99 13.85 17.71 18.31
C VAL A 99 12.43 17.15 18.43
N PHE A 100 12.26 15.87 18.75
CA PHE A 100 10.94 15.24 18.92
C PHE A 100 10.08 15.96 19.98
N ASP A 101 10.65 16.29 21.14
CA ASP A 101 9.94 17.00 22.22
C ASP A 101 9.38 18.36 21.75
N THR A 102 10.09 19.06 20.85
CA THR A 102 9.67 20.35 20.29
C THR A 102 8.68 20.26 19.12
N MET A 103 8.51 19.08 18.51
CA MET A 103 7.63 18.93 17.34
C MET A 103 6.15 19.16 17.68
N PRO A 104 5.36 19.80 16.78
CA PRO A 104 3.91 19.90 16.93
C PRO A 104 3.25 18.52 16.85
N HIS A 105 2.06 18.38 17.43
CA HIS A 105 1.38 17.09 17.63
C HIS A 105 1.32 16.22 16.36
N THR A 106 0.90 16.79 15.22
CA THR A 106 0.80 16.08 13.94
C THR A 106 2.14 15.52 13.47
N MET A 107 3.25 16.23 13.68
CA MET A 107 4.58 15.78 13.28
C MET A 107 5.12 14.69 14.21
N ARG A 108 4.87 14.77 15.52
CA ARG A 108 5.18 13.66 16.45
C ARG A 108 4.41 12.39 16.10
N ASN A 109 3.13 12.52 15.75
CA ASN A 109 2.32 11.39 15.30
C ASN A 109 2.86 10.75 14.00
N MET A 110 3.57 11.51 13.16
CA MET A 110 4.15 11.06 11.88
C MET A 110 5.59 10.51 12.03
N SER A 111 5.96 10.08 13.23
CA SER A 111 7.25 9.45 13.53
C SER A 111 7.07 8.02 14.06
N VAL A 112 8.17 7.28 14.15
CA VAL A 112 8.23 6.00 14.88
C VAL A 112 9.05 6.15 16.16
N TYR A 113 9.07 7.36 16.73
CA TYR A 113 9.93 7.68 17.86
C TYR A 113 9.71 6.73 19.05
N GLY A 114 10.76 6.04 19.47
CA GLY A 114 10.73 5.09 20.59
C GLY A 114 10.14 3.70 20.28
N LYS A 115 9.78 3.40 19.02
CA LYS A 115 9.20 2.11 18.60
C LYS A 115 10.25 1.03 18.30
N VAL A 116 9.95 -0.23 18.61
CA VAL A 116 10.75 -1.41 18.22
C VAL A 116 10.22 -1.97 16.90
N ILE A 117 11.11 -2.18 15.92
CA ILE A 117 10.73 -2.45 14.53
C ILE A 117 11.44 -3.68 13.98
N ILE A 118 10.67 -4.64 13.46
CA ILE A 118 11.18 -5.81 12.75
C ILE A 118 11.06 -5.55 11.24
N VAL A 119 12.11 -5.82 10.47
CA VAL A 119 12.14 -5.65 9.02
C VAL A 119 12.59 -6.95 8.34
N SER A 120 11.67 -7.66 7.66
CA SER A 120 12.02 -8.84 6.86
C SER A 120 12.48 -8.42 5.47
N GLY A 121 13.50 -9.10 4.92
CA GLY A 121 14.16 -8.68 3.67
C GLY A 121 14.95 -7.37 3.82
N GLY A 122 15.40 -7.07 5.05
CA GLY A 122 16.10 -5.82 5.37
C GLY A 122 17.59 -5.80 4.99
N GLY A 123 18.16 -6.91 4.50
CA GLY A 123 19.57 -6.98 4.11
C GLY A 123 19.92 -6.18 2.85
N ARG A 124 18.92 -5.82 2.02
CA ARG A 124 19.12 -4.94 0.84
C ARG A 124 17.83 -4.31 0.32
N GLY A 125 17.97 -3.40 -0.64
CA GLY A 125 16.85 -2.90 -1.46
C GLY A 125 15.78 -2.18 -0.64
N LEU A 126 14.50 -2.44 -0.96
CA LEU A 126 13.37 -1.71 -0.38
C LEU A 126 13.26 -1.91 1.14
N GLY A 127 13.48 -3.13 1.64
CA GLY A 127 13.47 -3.41 3.08
C GLY A 127 14.54 -2.63 3.83
N ASN A 128 15.77 -2.61 3.29
CA ASN A 128 16.87 -1.84 3.87
C ASN A 128 16.61 -0.32 3.89
N ASN A 129 16.06 0.25 2.80
CA ASN A 129 15.73 1.67 2.73
C ASN A 129 14.63 2.06 3.73
N MET A 130 13.60 1.23 3.86
CA MET A 130 12.56 1.44 4.88
C MET A 130 13.09 1.26 6.31
N ALA A 131 14.11 0.44 6.54
CA ALA A 131 14.81 0.36 7.83
C ALA A 131 15.57 1.66 8.16
N ARG A 132 16.27 2.25 7.18
CA ARG A 132 16.92 3.57 7.33
C ARG A 132 15.90 4.67 7.64
N ALA A 133 14.79 4.71 6.92
CA ALA A 133 13.68 5.62 7.17
C ALA A 133 13.10 5.48 8.59
N CYS A 134 13.02 4.25 9.10
CA CYS A 134 12.60 3.99 10.48
C CYS A 134 13.61 4.47 11.51
N ALA A 135 14.92 4.36 11.23
CA ALA A 135 15.98 4.92 12.08
C ALA A 135 15.92 6.46 12.10
N GLU A 136 15.85 7.10 10.93
CA GLU A 136 15.66 8.54 10.74
C GLU A 136 14.41 9.05 11.49
N ALA A 137 13.30 8.32 11.43
CA ALA A 137 12.06 8.65 12.14
C ALA A 137 12.05 8.22 13.63
N GLY A 138 13.21 7.87 14.21
CA GLY A 138 13.42 7.79 15.66
C GLY A 138 13.20 6.43 16.32
N ALA A 139 13.26 5.31 15.59
CA ALA A 139 13.07 3.97 16.16
C ALA A 139 13.96 3.72 17.40
N LYS A 140 13.42 3.04 18.41
CA LYS A 140 14.17 2.61 19.61
C LYS A 140 15.19 1.52 19.28
N ALA A 141 14.81 0.58 18.43
CA ALA A 141 15.63 -0.55 18.00
C ALA A 141 15.09 -1.14 16.69
N ILE A 142 15.99 -1.69 15.87
CA ILE A 142 15.65 -2.30 14.58
C ILE A 142 16.20 -3.73 14.52
N ALA A 143 15.35 -4.68 14.15
CA ALA A 143 15.74 -6.07 13.94
C ALA A 143 15.58 -6.44 12.46
N ILE A 144 16.69 -6.65 11.76
CA ILE A 144 16.74 -7.07 10.36
C ILE A 144 16.65 -8.59 10.29
N PHE A 145 15.66 -9.11 9.58
CA PHE A 145 15.48 -10.54 9.31
C PHE A 145 15.76 -10.78 7.81
N ASP A 146 16.75 -11.60 7.47
CA ASP A 146 17.06 -11.95 6.07
C ASP A 146 17.63 -13.37 5.95
N ALA A 147 17.47 -14.01 4.80
CA ALA A 147 17.99 -15.35 4.55
C ALA A 147 19.47 -15.34 4.13
N ASN A 148 19.93 -14.23 3.53
CA ASN A 148 21.35 -14.01 3.25
C ASN A 148 22.04 -13.51 4.52
N LYS A 149 23.11 -14.17 4.97
CA LYS A 149 23.78 -13.81 6.23
C LYS A 149 24.64 -12.57 6.03
N GLU A 150 25.40 -12.57 4.95
CA GLU A 150 26.49 -11.65 4.67
C GLU A 150 25.96 -10.22 4.46
N LEU A 151 24.95 -10.06 3.60
CA LEU A 151 24.21 -8.81 3.40
C LEU A 151 23.42 -8.39 4.64
N GLY A 152 22.99 -9.35 5.47
CA GLY A 152 22.26 -9.09 6.70
C GLY A 152 23.13 -8.50 7.81
N ASP A 153 24.33 -9.08 8.01
CA ASP A 153 25.35 -8.54 8.92
C ASP A 153 25.80 -7.15 8.45
N GLU A 154 26.12 -7.00 7.15
CA GLU A 154 26.57 -5.73 6.53
C GLU A 154 25.53 -4.62 6.71
N ALA A 155 24.27 -4.90 6.36
CA ALA A 155 23.15 -3.97 6.54
C ALA A 155 22.91 -3.55 8.00
N ALA A 156 23.06 -4.48 8.95
CA ALA A 156 22.87 -4.18 10.36
C ALA A 156 24.05 -3.38 10.94
N ALA A 157 25.28 -3.71 10.54
CA ALA A 157 26.48 -2.98 10.96
C ALA A 157 26.49 -1.54 10.45
N GLU A 158 26.25 -1.34 9.15
CA GLU A 158 26.22 -0.01 8.53
C GLU A 158 25.09 0.87 9.12
N LEU A 159 23.90 0.28 9.34
CA LEU A 159 22.78 0.99 9.96
C LEU A 159 23.07 1.34 11.43
N HIS A 160 23.73 0.46 12.18
CA HIS A 160 24.18 0.75 13.54
C HIS A 160 25.23 1.87 13.57
N GLU A 161 26.26 1.80 12.73
CA GLU A 161 27.33 2.79 12.64
C GLU A 161 26.79 4.19 12.31
N LYS A 162 25.95 4.30 11.27
CA LYS A 162 25.43 5.59 10.81
C LYS A 162 24.41 6.21 11.77
N SER A 163 23.58 5.39 12.43
CA SER A 163 22.48 5.88 13.28
C SER A 163 22.81 5.95 14.78
N GLY A 164 23.75 5.12 15.27
CA GLY A 164 23.98 4.92 16.70
C GLY A 164 22.85 4.17 17.44
N LEU A 165 21.80 3.72 16.74
CA LEU A 165 20.67 2.99 17.34
C LEU A 165 21.03 1.51 17.56
N PRO A 166 20.39 0.82 18.52
CA PRO A 166 20.43 -0.64 18.60
C PRO A 166 19.88 -1.28 17.31
N VAL A 167 20.75 -1.94 16.55
CA VAL A 167 20.38 -2.75 15.38
C VAL A 167 20.88 -4.17 15.60
N SER A 168 20.07 -5.16 15.25
CA SER A 168 20.43 -6.58 15.28
C SER A 168 20.05 -7.26 13.98
N PHE A 169 20.83 -8.27 13.57
CA PHE A 169 20.52 -9.14 12.44
C PHE A 169 20.15 -10.55 12.90
N PHE A 170 19.12 -11.12 12.29
CA PHE A 170 18.71 -12.52 12.45
C PHE A 170 18.68 -13.20 11.07
N LYS A 171 19.47 -14.27 10.92
CA LYS A 171 19.43 -15.10 9.72
C LYS A 171 18.16 -15.97 9.72
N VAL A 172 17.14 -15.53 8.98
CA VAL A 172 15.80 -16.15 8.95
C VAL A 172 15.35 -16.33 7.50
N ASP A 173 15.10 -17.58 7.11
CA ASP A 173 14.30 -17.86 5.92
C ASP A 173 12.82 -17.71 6.28
N VAL A 174 12.08 -16.87 5.57
CA VAL A 174 10.66 -16.60 5.90
C VAL A 174 9.73 -17.80 5.72
N ARG A 175 10.22 -18.93 5.16
CA ARG A 175 9.49 -20.19 5.11
C ARG A 175 9.59 -21.01 6.40
N ASP A 176 10.59 -20.76 7.23
CA ASP A 176 10.82 -21.49 8.49
C ASP A 176 10.08 -20.81 9.66
N GLY A 177 8.86 -21.27 9.91
CA GLY A 177 8.04 -20.80 11.03
C GLY A 177 8.66 -21.03 12.42
N ALA A 178 9.60 -21.97 12.58
CA ALA A 178 10.28 -22.19 13.86
C ALA A 178 11.41 -21.17 14.05
N ALA A 179 12.23 -20.94 13.01
CA ALA A 179 13.26 -19.91 13.01
C ALA A 179 12.67 -18.50 13.19
N ILE A 180 11.53 -18.20 12.53
CA ILE A 180 10.80 -16.94 12.72
C ILE A 180 10.41 -16.75 14.19
N ASN A 181 9.78 -17.75 14.82
CA ASN A 181 9.35 -17.61 16.22
C ASN A 181 10.55 -17.39 17.15
N ALA A 182 11.60 -18.20 17.04
CA ALA A 182 12.80 -18.04 17.88
C ALA A 182 13.49 -16.67 17.72
N ALA A 183 13.51 -16.13 16.49
CA ALA A 183 14.03 -14.79 16.24
C ALA A 183 13.11 -13.67 16.77
N VAL A 184 11.77 -13.82 16.68
CA VAL A 184 10.82 -12.88 17.27
C VAL A 184 10.89 -12.90 18.80
N ASP A 185 10.99 -14.07 19.42
CA ASP A 185 11.17 -14.22 20.86
C ASP A 185 12.49 -13.56 21.32
N SER A 186 13.57 -13.74 20.56
CA SER A 186 14.86 -13.05 20.80
C SER A 186 14.74 -11.52 20.70
N VAL A 187 13.92 -10.99 19.78
CA VAL A 187 13.63 -9.53 19.69
C VAL A 187 12.83 -9.06 20.92
N VAL A 188 11.88 -9.87 21.40
CA VAL A 188 11.11 -9.57 22.62
C VAL A 188 12.03 -9.53 23.85
N GLU A 189 12.98 -10.44 23.97
CA GLU A 189 13.98 -10.45 25.05
C GLU A 189 14.93 -9.24 25.00
N LEU A 190 15.46 -8.89 23.82
CA LEU A 190 16.43 -7.80 23.65
C LEU A 190 15.81 -6.41 23.80
N TYR A 191 14.62 -6.19 23.23
CA TYR A 191 14.06 -4.84 23.06
C TYR A 191 12.64 -4.66 23.61
N GLY A 192 11.99 -5.74 24.05
CA GLY A 192 10.56 -5.78 24.37
C GLY A 192 9.69 -6.01 23.13
N ALA A 193 8.40 -6.28 23.34
CA ALA A 193 7.49 -6.65 22.25
C ALA A 193 7.46 -5.60 21.11
N PRO A 194 7.53 -6.03 19.84
CA PRO A 194 7.62 -5.13 18.68
C PRO A 194 6.40 -4.23 18.54
N ASP A 195 6.61 -3.01 18.06
CA ASP A 195 5.56 -2.05 17.68
C ASP A 195 5.19 -2.17 16.20
N VAL A 196 6.16 -2.56 15.37
CA VAL A 196 6.03 -2.55 13.90
C VAL A 196 6.68 -3.78 13.27
N LEU A 197 6.00 -4.36 12.27
CA LEU A 197 6.60 -5.25 11.27
C LEU A 197 6.56 -4.58 9.90
N VAL A 198 7.72 -4.39 9.27
CA VAL A 198 7.83 -4.09 7.84
C VAL A 198 8.23 -5.38 7.12
N ASN A 199 7.26 -6.08 6.54
CA ASN A 199 7.50 -7.34 5.87
C ASN A 199 7.83 -7.13 4.39
N ALA A 200 9.11 -6.94 4.07
CA ALA A 200 9.61 -6.68 2.72
C ALA A 200 10.28 -7.91 2.06
N ALA A 201 10.43 -9.02 2.77
CA ALA A 201 10.93 -10.28 2.20
C ALA A 201 10.06 -10.74 1.02
N GLY A 202 10.71 -11.13 -0.08
CA GLY A 202 10.03 -11.61 -1.27
C GLY A 202 10.97 -11.80 -2.45
N ILE A 203 10.48 -12.50 -3.47
CA ILE A 203 11.14 -12.72 -4.75
C ILE A 203 10.20 -12.46 -5.92
N ALA A 204 10.77 -12.17 -7.09
CA ALA A 204 10.04 -12.08 -8.36
C ALA A 204 10.72 -12.96 -9.39
N ASP A 205 10.02 -14.00 -9.84
CA ASP A 205 10.35 -14.74 -11.05
C ASP A 205 9.65 -14.05 -12.23
N SER A 206 10.37 -13.82 -13.33
CA SER A 206 9.95 -12.90 -14.40
C SER A 206 10.46 -13.34 -15.77
N ASN A 207 9.73 -13.01 -16.83
CA ASN A 207 9.92 -13.52 -18.20
C ASN A 207 9.76 -15.05 -18.27
N ILE A 208 8.80 -15.61 -17.50
CA ILE A 208 8.48 -17.04 -17.48
C ILE A 208 7.00 -17.23 -17.86
N LYS A 209 6.78 -17.85 -19.01
CA LYS A 209 5.43 -18.10 -19.55
C LYS A 209 4.67 -19.11 -18.72
N ALA A 210 3.35 -18.92 -18.62
CA ALA A 210 2.50 -19.71 -17.74
C ALA A 210 2.43 -21.19 -18.17
N GLU A 211 2.45 -21.46 -19.47
CA GLU A 211 2.40 -22.80 -20.06
C GLU A 211 3.72 -23.59 -19.96
N THR A 212 4.82 -22.93 -19.58
CA THR A 212 6.13 -23.56 -19.33
C THR A 212 6.67 -23.32 -17.91
N TYR A 213 5.86 -22.79 -17.00
CA TYR A 213 6.31 -22.45 -15.65
C TYR A 213 6.52 -23.71 -14.80
N ASP A 214 7.72 -23.91 -14.25
CA ASP A 214 8.02 -25.05 -13.37
C ASP A 214 7.15 -25.03 -12.09
N PRO A 215 6.35 -26.09 -11.82
CA PRO A 215 5.58 -26.19 -10.60
C PRO A 215 6.40 -26.17 -9.29
N ALA A 216 7.70 -26.50 -9.30
CA ALA A 216 8.54 -26.35 -8.10
C ALA A 216 8.92 -24.88 -7.85
N MET A 217 9.37 -24.15 -8.87
CA MET A 217 9.52 -22.69 -8.82
C MET A 217 8.23 -21.98 -8.39
N PHE A 218 7.07 -22.38 -8.92
CA PHE A 218 5.77 -21.78 -8.56
C PHE A 218 5.50 -21.93 -7.06
N ARG A 219 5.65 -23.14 -6.51
CA ARG A 219 5.45 -23.40 -5.08
C ARG A 219 6.42 -22.58 -4.23
N ARG A 220 7.72 -22.56 -4.58
CA ARG A 220 8.75 -21.76 -3.90
C ARG A 220 8.40 -20.27 -3.85
N LEU A 221 7.89 -19.70 -4.94
CA LEU A 221 7.51 -18.28 -4.99
C LEU A 221 6.31 -17.99 -4.08
N ILE A 222 5.24 -18.79 -4.16
CA ILE A 222 4.08 -18.66 -3.25
C ILE A 222 4.52 -18.83 -1.79
N ASP A 223 5.43 -19.77 -1.51
CA ASP A 223 5.89 -20.06 -0.16
C ASP A 223 6.70 -18.91 0.46
N ILE A 224 7.60 -18.29 -0.32
CA ILE A 224 8.33 -17.10 0.14
C ILE A 224 7.40 -15.87 0.24
N ASN A 225 6.64 -15.57 -0.81
CA ASN A 225 5.90 -14.30 -0.89
C ASN A 225 4.62 -14.29 -0.05
N LEU A 226 3.88 -15.40 0.03
CA LEU A 226 2.57 -15.48 0.68
C LEU A 226 2.63 -16.28 2.00
N THR A 227 3.16 -17.51 2.01
CA THR A 227 3.30 -18.28 3.26
C THR A 227 4.22 -17.54 4.23
N GLY A 228 5.37 -17.03 3.76
CA GLY A 228 6.29 -16.27 4.60
C GLY A 228 5.72 -14.96 5.14
N SER A 229 4.92 -14.24 4.33
CA SER A 229 4.15 -13.08 4.82
C SER A 229 3.15 -13.47 5.92
N PHE A 230 2.51 -14.63 5.80
CA PHE A 230 1.62 -15.16 6.85
C PHE A 230 2.39 -15.56 8.12
N LEU A 231 3.51 -16.27 8.00
CA LEU A 231 4.30 -16.72 9.15
C LEU A 231 4.91 -15.54 9.93
N MET A 232 5.51 -14.57 9.22
CA MET A 232 6.04 -13.34 9.83
C MET A 232 4.93 -12.54 10.53
N ALA A 233 3.81 -12.30 9.86
CA ALA A 233 2.69 -11.54 10.45
C ALA A 233 2.05 -12.28 11.64
N GLN A 234 1.91 -13.61 11.57
CA GLN A 234 1.36 -14.41 12.66
C GLN A 234 2.27 -14.38 13.89
N SER A 235 3.59 -14.51 13.72
CA SER A 235 4.54 -14.52 14.83
C SER A 235 4.62 -13.16 15.52
N VAL A 236 4.80 -12.08 14.75
CA VAL A 236 4.87 -10.72 15.31
C VAL A 236 3.51 -10.27 15.87
N GLY A 237 2.40 -10.58 15.19
CA GLY A 237 1.05 -10.31 15.68
C GLY A 237 0.76 -11.04 17.00
N ARG A 238 1.20 -12.30 17.14
CA ARG A 238 1.13 -13.05 18.41
C ARG A 238 1.95 -12.36 19.52
N ALA A 239 3.17 -11.91 19.24
CA ALA A 239 3.98 -11.19 20.23
C ALA A 239 3.31 -9.87 20.70
N MET A 240 2.73 -9.11 19.77
CA MET A 240 1.93 -7.91 20.08
C MET A 240 0.71 -8.24 20.96
N MET A 241 -0.07 -9.26 20.60
CA MET A 241 -1.27 -9.69 21.35
C MET A 241 -0.92 -10.18 22.76
N THR A 242 0.12 -11.00 22.92
CA THR A 242 0.59 -11.50 24.22
C THR A 242 1.03 -10.37 25.15
N ALA A 243 1.66 -9.32 24.60
CA ALA A 243 2.04 -8.13 25.34
C ALA A 243 0.89 -7.13 25.59
N GLY A 244 -0.32 -7.41 25.10
CA GLY A 244 -1.46 -6.46 25.16
C GLY A 244 -1.21 -5.16 24.40
N LYS A 245 -0.29 -5.16 23.43
CA LYS A 245 0.32 -3.98 22.84
C LYS A 245 -0.30 -3.66 21.46
N PRO A 246 -0.71 -2.41 21.18
CA PRO A 246 -1.12 -2.00 19.84
C PRO A 246 0.07 -2.06 18.88
N GLY A 247 -0.18 -2.26 17.58
CA GLY A 247 0.90 -2.42 16.60
C GLY A 247 0.51 -2.08 15.17
N SER A 248 1.51 -2.02 14.29
CA SER A 248 1.31 -1.84 12.84
C SER A 248 2.10 -2.89 12.05
N ILE A 249 1.45 -3.49 11.07
CA ILE A 249 2.05 -4.45 10.15
C ILE A 249 1.93 -3.88 8.73
N VAL A 250 3.08 -3.68 8.09
CA VAL A 250 3.22 -3.14 6.74
C VAL A 250 3.74 -4.25 5.84
N LEU A 251 2.87 -4.82 5.01
CA LEU A 251 3.26 -5.87 4.06
C LEU A 251 3.64 -5.25 2.71
N VAL A 252 4.81 -5.59 2.16
CA VAL A 252 5.18 -5.15 0.80
C VAL A 252 4.52 -6.07 -0.22
N ALA A 253 3.43 -5.59 -0.78
CA ALA A 253 2.73 -6.19 -1.90
C ALA A 253 3.42 -5.81 -3.24
N SER A 254 2.66 -5.33 -4.23
CA SER A 254 3.11 -4.80 -5.53
C SER A 254 1.87 -4.34 -6.31
N MET A 255 2.01 -3.38 -7.23
CA MET A 255 0.97 -3.11 -8.24
C MET A 255 0.62 -4.38 -9.07
N SER A 256 1.56 -5.33 -9.17
CA SER A 256 1.35 -6.67 -9.74
C SER A 256 0.26 -7.49 -9.05
N GLY A 257 -0.16 -7.11 -7.84
CA GLY A 257 -1.30 -7.71 -7.16
C GLY A 257 -2.67 -7.12 -7.57
N THR A 258 -2.68 -6.08 -8.39
CA THR A 258 -3.89 -5.39 -8.89
C THR A 258 -3.95 -5.27 -10.42
N ILE A 259 -2.82 -5.28 -11.12
CA ILE A 259 -2.73 -5.28 -12.59
C ILE A 259 -1.87 -6.44 -13.11
N VAL A 260 -1.87 -6.66 -14.44
CA VAL A 260 -0.92 -7.55 -15.12
C VAL A 260 0.19 -6.72 -15.76
N ASN A 261 1.42 -6.96 -15.34
CA ASN A 261 2.61 -6.29 -15.88
C ASN A 261 2.84 -6.62 -17.37
N TYR A 262 3.49 -5.70 -18.08
CA TYR A 262 3.86 -5.83 -19.49
C TYR A 262 5.29 -5.25 -19.68
N PRO A 263 6.15 -5.81 -20.55
CA PRO A 263 5.92 -6.93 -21.46
C PRO A 263 6.09 -8.33 -20.84
N GLN A 264 6.63 -8.44 -19.63
CA GLN A 264 7.08 -9.72 -19.06
C GLN A 264 5.96 -10.65 -18.59
N GLU A 265 6.09 -11.95 -18.85
CA GLU A 265 5.26 -12.98 -18.21
C GLU A 265 5.74 -13.25 -16.78
N GLN A 266 4.85 -13.08 -15.79
CA GLN A 266 5.14 -13.23 -14.36
C GLN A 266 3.90 -13.61 -13.53
N SER A 267 3.04 -14.48 -14.07
CA SER A 267 1.71 -14.80 -13.50
C SER A 267 1.75 -15.30 -12.06
N CYS A 268 2.74 -16.12 -11.69
CA CYS A 268 2.93 -16.59 -10.31
C CYS A 268 3.24 -15.44 -9.34
N TYR A 269 4.10 -14.49 -9.74
CA TYR A 269 4.39 -13.30 -8.93
C TYR A 269 3.14 -12.45 -8.70
N ASN A 270 2.40 -12.17 -9.77
CA ASN A 270 1.16 -11.38 -9.69
C ASN A 270 0.14 -12.04 -8.74
N ALA A 271 -0.09 -13.35 -8.89
CA ALA A 271 -0.95 -14.12 -8.01
C ALA A 271 -0.49 -14.09 -6.53
N SER A 272 0.83 -14.21 -6.29
CA SER A 272 1.38 -14.13 -4.92
C SER A 272 1.12 -12.78 -4.26
N LYS A 273 1.28 -11.67 -5.00
CA LYS A 273 1.11 -10.31 -4.47
C LYS A 273 -0.37 -9.93 -4.32
N ALA A 274 -1.25 -10.42 -5.20
CA ALA A 274 -2.70 -10.35 -5.01
C ALA A 274 -3.13 -11.10 -3.73
N GLY A 275 -2.54 -12.28 -3.50
CA GLY A 275 -2.69 -13.04 -2.25
C GLY A 275 -2.28 -12.24 -1.01
N VAL A 276 -1.13 -11.55 -1.04
CA VAL A 276 -0.66 -10.71 0.08
C VAL A 276 -1.63 -9.55 0.36
N ILE A 277 -2.18 -8.89 -0.68
CA ILE A 277 -3.15 -7.80 -0.52
C ILE A 277 -4.43 -8.30 0.17
N GLN A 278 -4.99 -9.42 -0.30
CA GLN A 278 -6.21 -9.95 0.30
C GLN A 278 -5.96 -10.56 1.68
N PHE A 279 -4.78 -11.15 1.92
CA PHE A 279 -4.36 -11.62 3.25
C PHE A 279 -4.29 -10.45 4.25
N ALA A 280 -3.61 -9.36 3.90
CA ALA A 280 -3.53 -8.15 4.74
C ALA A 280 -4.93 -7.65 5.14
N LYS A 281 -5.87 -7.63 4.19
CA LYS A 281 -7.25 -7.20 4.41
C LYS A 281 -8.03 -8.15 5.34
N SER A 282 -7.77 -9.45 5.31
CA SER A 282 -8.37 -10.41 6.26
C SER A 282 -7.83 -10.20 7.67
N ILE A 283 -6.51 -10.24 7.88
CA ILE A 283 -5.95 -10.10 9.24
C ILE A 283 -6.11 -8.69 9.82
N ALA A 284 -6.23 -7.65 8.97
CA ALA A 284 -6.67 -6.32 9.39
C ALA A 284 -8.03 -6.34 10.09
N ALA A 285 -9.01 -7.10 9.56
CA ALA A 285 -10.34 -7.21 10.14
C ALA A 285 -10.35 -8.11 11.39
N GLU A 286 -9.59 -9.21 11.37
CA GLU A 286 -9.48 -10.13 12.50
C GLU A 286 -8.79 -9.51 13.73
N TRP A 287 -7.76 -8.68 13.50
CA TRP A 287 -6.86 -8.19 14.56
C TRP A 287 -7.10 -6.73 14.97
N ALA A 288 -8.03 -6.01 14.32
CA ALA A 288 -8.46 -4.68 14.75
C ALA A 288 -8.92 -4.65 16.22
N LYS A 289 -9.54 -5.73 16.71
CA LYS A 289 -9.95 -5.90 18.12
C LYS A 289 -8.80 -5.93 19.14
N TYR A 290 -7.56 -6.12 18.68
CA TYR A 290 -6.33 -6.05 19.48
C TYR A 290 -5.59 -4.70 19.31
N ASN A 291 -6.18 -3.73 18.59
CA ASN A 291 -5.52 -2.50 18.16
C ASN A 291 -4.27 -2.72 17.28
N ILE A 292 -4.21 -3.84 16.56
CA ILE A 292 -3.18 -4.14 15.56
C ILE A 292 -3.74 -3.76 14.18
N ARG A 293 -2.99 -2.93 13.46
CA ARG A 293 -3.33 -2.48 12.09
C ARG A 293 -2.51 -3.26 11.09
N VAL A 294 -3.09 -3.61 9.94
CA VAL A 294 -2.38 -4.28 8.85
C VAL A 294 -2.68 -3.56 7.54
N ASN A 295 -1.65 -3.12 6.82
CA ASN A 295 -1.79 -2.43 5.54
C ASN A 295 -0.72 -2.89 4.54
N CYS A 296 -0.97 -2.71 3.26
CA CYS A 296 0.00 -2.97 2.20
C CYS A 296 0.61 -1.69 1.63
N ILE A 297 1.90 -1.74 1.31
CA ILE A 297 2.52 -0.88 0.29
C ILE A 297 2.58 -1.71 -0.99
N SER A 298 2.13 -1.16 -2.11
CA SER A 298 2.17 -1.78 -3.44
C SER A 298 3.02 -0.92 -4.39
N PRO A 299 4.35 -1.11 -4.44
CA PRO A 299 5.21 -0.37 -5.34
C PRO A 299 4.95 -0.71 -6.81
N GLY A 300 5.29 0.23 -7.69
CA GLY A 300 5.49 -0.03 -9.12
C GLY A 300 6.92 -0.49 -9.44
N TYR A 301 7.44 -0.06 -10.59
CA TYR A 301 8.82 -0.34 -10.99
C TYR A 301 9.79 0.58 -10.24
N MET A 302 10.47 0.04 -9.22
CA MET A 302 11.46 0.75 -8.41
C MET A 302 12.90 0.49 -8.90
N ASP A 303 13.78 1.48 -8.88
CA ASP A 303 15.19 1.36 -9.31
C ASP A 303 16.08 0.66 -8.26
N THR A 304 15.76 -0.60 -7.98
CA THR A 304 16.54 -1.47 -7.10
C THR A 304 17.72 -2.13 -7.84
N ALA A 305 18.70 -2.64 -7.08
CA ALA A 305 19.79 -3.45 -7.63
C ALA A 305 19.33 -4.65 -8.49
N LEU A 306 18.13 -5.20 -8.25
CA LEU A 306 17.54 -6.26 -9.09
C LEU A 306 17.17 -5.74 -10.49
N ASN A 307 16.76 -4.47 -10.60
CA ASN A 307 16.42 -3.82 -11.86
C ASN A 307 17.63 -3.15 -12.53
N ARG A 308 18.69 -2.79 -11.80
CA ARG A 308 19.95 -2.21 -12.32
C ARG A 308 20.85 -3.19 -13.12
N VAL A 309 20.26 -4.14 -13.86
CA VAL A 309 21.00 -5.10 -14.72
C VAL A 309 20.79 -4.81 -16.23
N PRO A 310 21.83 -4.91 -17.09
CA PRO A 310 21.74 -4.54 -18.50
C PRO A 310 20.67 -5.27 -19.33
N ALA A 311 20.32 -6.51 -18.94
CA ALA A 311 19.31 -7.32 -19.61
C ALA A 311 17.90 -6.68 -19.60
N LEU A 312 17.62 -5.77 -18.65
CA LEU A 312 16.32 -5.14 -18.49
C LEU A 312 16.18 -3.78 -19.20
N GLU A 313 17.23 -3.24 -19.83
CA GLU A 313 17.19 -1.88 -20.42
C GLU A 313 16.13 -1.71 -21.53
N ALA A 314 15.81 -2.78 -22.27
CA ALA A 314 14.69 -2.77 -23.22
C ALA A 314 13.33 -2.72 -22.50
N GLN A 315 13.19 -3.47 -21.40
CA GLN A 315 11.93 -3.54 -20.63
C GLN A 315 11.70 -2.24 -19.85
N LYS A 316 12.75 -1.64 -19.26
CA LYS A 316 12.69 -0.32 -18.60
C LYS A 316 12.14 0.78 -19.51
N LYS A 317 12.49 0.79 -20.80
CA LYS A 317 11.94 1.78 -21.75
C LYS A 317 10.43 1.64 -21.88
N ILE A 318 9.92 0.40 -21.98
CA ILE A 318 8.49 0.11 -22.03
C ILE A 318 7.82 0.50 -20.72
N TRP A 319 8.37 0.06 -19.57
CA TRP A 319 7.86 0.37 -18.23
C TRP A 319 7.70 1.88 -18.01
N LYS A 320 8.75 2.67 -18.30
CA LYS A 320 8.69 4.14 -18.19
C LYS A 320 7.64 4.74 -19.12
N SER A 321 7.59 4.33 -20.40
CA SER A 321 6.59 4.82 -21.36
C SER A 321 5.12 4.47 -21.01
N MET A 322 4.91 3.54 -20.07
CA MET A 322 3.59 3.18 -19.53
C MET A 322 3.32 3.77 -18.14
N THR A 323 4.32 4.37 -17.48
CA THR A 323 4.18 5.11 -16.23
C THR A 323 3.95 6.60 -16.55
N PRO A 324 2.85 7.24 -16.11
CA PRO A 324 2.59 8.67 -16.34
C PRO A 324 3.68 9.66 -15.87
N GLN A 325 4.59 9.25 -14.98
CA GLN A 325 5.77 10.02 -14.58
C GLN A 325 7.06 9.73 -15.42
N ASP A 326 6.99 8.92 -16.47
CA ASP A 326 8.09 8.49 -17.38
C ASP A 326 9.40 8.05 -16.70
N ARG A 327 9.28 7.41 -15.53
CA ARG A 327 10.42 7.02 -14.69
C ARG A 327 10.16 5.76 -13.87
N LEU A 328 11.23 5.15 -13.40
CA LEU A 328 11.18 4.23 -12.26
C LEU A 328 11.13 5.07 -10.96
N GLY A 329 10.52 4.52 -9.92
CA GLY A 329 10.56 5.14 -8.58
C GLY A 329 11.92 4.95 -7.91
N GLY A 330 12.37 5.96 -7.16
CA GLY A 330 13.48 5.86 -6.24
C GLY A 330 13.15 4.91 -5.09
N VAL A 331 14.13 4.13 -4.62
CA VAL A 331 13.92 3.15 -3.52
C VAL A 331 13.54 3.83 -2.20
N ASP A 332 13.94 5.09 -2.07
CA ASP A 332 13.67 6.05 -1.00
C ASP A 332 12.24 6.62 -1.05
N GLU A 333 11.57 6.65 -2.20
CA GLU A 333 10.21 7.22 -2.30
C GLU A 333 9.14 6.42 -1.53
N LEU A 334 9.48 5.19 -1.11
CA LEU A 334 8.64 4.37 -0.21
C LEU A 334 8.79 4.77 1.26
N ASN A 335 9.86 5.47 1.64
CA ASN A 335 10.27 5.69 3.03
C ASN A 335 9.21 6.46 3.81
N GLY A 336 8.72 7.58 3.27
CA GLY A 336 7.68 8.39 3.91
C GLY A 336 6.37 7.64 4.10
N LEU A 337 5.98 6.78 3.13
CA LEU A 337 4.78 5.94 3.24
C LEU A 337 4.96 4.82 4.28
N CYS A 338 6.15 4.22 4.36
CA CYS A 338 6.48 3.22 5.38
C CYS A 338 6.40 3.83 6.79
N VAL A 339 7.09 4.97 7.01
CA VAL A 339 7.03 5.69 8.28
C VAL A 339 5.59 6.09 8.60
N PHE A 340 4.82 6.65 7.65
CA PHE A 340 3.41 6.97 7.87
C PHE A 340 2.58 5.75 8.32
N LEU A 341 2.70 4.59 7.67
CA LEU A 341 1.96 3.38 8.03
C LEU A 341 2.42 2.77 9.38
N ALA A 342 3.71 2.88 9.71
CA ALA A 342 4.29 2.47 11.00
C ALA A 342 3.96 3.44 12.17
N SER A 343 3.78 4.73 11.86
CA SER A 343 3.53 5.82 12.81
C SER A 343 2.11 5.83 13.39
N ASP A 344 1.83 6.83 14.21
CA ASP A 344 0.51 7.05 14.79
C ASP A 344 -0.43 7.89 13.90
N SER A 345 0.10 8.56 12.86
CA SER A 345 -0.70 9.30 11.87
C SER A 345 -1.64 8.43 11.04
N SER A 346 -1.39 7.12 10.97
CA SER A 346 -2.24 6.15 10.28
C SER A 346 -3.12 5.32 11.22
N ARG A 347 -3.35 5.75 12.48
CA ARG A 347 -4.13 4.99 13.49
C ARG A 347 -5.54 4.55 13.10
N PHE A 348 -6.20 5.23 12.15
CA PHE A 348 -7.51 4.84 11.64
C PHE A 348 -7.45 4.01 10.32
N MET A 349 -6.25 3.73 9.80
CA MET A 349 -6.04 2.95 8.58
C MET A 349 -5.64 1.51 8.93
N THR A 350 -6.49 0.57 8.51
CA THR A 350 -6.21 -0.88 8.48
C THR A 350 -6.92 -1.48 7.25
N GLY A 351 -6.40 -2.57 6.70
CA GLY A 351 -6.90 -3.25 5.51
C GLY A 351 -6.71 -2.49 4.19
N SER A 352 -5.90 -1.43 4.18
CA SER A 352 -5.68 -0.58 3.00
C SER A 352 -4.52 -1.08 2.13
N ASN A 353 -4.66 -0.96 0.81
CA ASN A 353 -3.57 -1.19 -0.15
C ASN A 353 -3.13 0.15 -0.75
N CYS A 354 -1.95 0.62 -0.36
CA CYS A 354 -1.39 1.89 -0.82
C CYS A 354 -0.51 1.66 -2.05
N ILE A 355 -1.07 1.87 -3.26
CA ILE A 355 -0.32 1.80 -4.52
C ILE A 355 0.58 3.04 -4.66
N ILE A 356 1.83 2.83 -5.08
CA ILE A 356 2.83 3.87 -5.33
C ILE A 356 3.73 3.46 -6.51
N ASP A 357 3.28 3.81 -7.71
CA ASP A 357 3.76 3.24 -8.98
C ASP A 357 4.01 4.27 -10.09
N GLY A 358 4.04 5.56 -9.74
CA GLY A 358 4.12 6.66 -10.70
C GLY A 358 2.87 6.86 -11.55
N GLY A 359 1.74 6.23 -11.19
CA GLY A 359 0.47 6.25 -11.91
C GLY A 359 0.29 5.12 -12.93
N TYR A 360 1.15 4.08 -12.92
CA TYR A 360 1.09 2.99 -13.89
C TYR A 360 -0.28 2.28 -13.91
N SER A 361 -0.93 2.11 -12.75
CA SER A 361 -2.27 1.53 -12.63
C SER A 361 -3.42 2.54 -12.80
N CYS A 362 -3.21 3.68 -13.45
CA CYS A 362 -4.25 4.67 -13.76
C CYS A 362 -4.92 4.49 -15.14
N TYR A 363 -4.46 3.51 -15.94
CA TYR A 363 -4.97 3.18 -17.28
C TYR A 363 -5.58 1.78 -17.33
#